data_AF-A0A960M450-F1
#
_entry.id   AF-A0A960M450-F1
#
_cell.length_a   1.000
_cell.length_b   1.000
_cell.length_c   1.000
_cell.angle_alpha   90.00
_cell.angle_beta   90.00
_cell.angle_gamma   90.00
#
_symmetry.space_group_name_H-M   'P 1'
#
loop_
_entity.id
_entity.type
_entity.pdbx_description
1 polymer ?
#
loop_
_entity_poly.entity_id
_entity_poly.type
_entity_poly.pdbx_seq_one_letter_code
_entity_poly.pdbx_strand_id
1 'polypeptide(L)'
;MTECVREATGFSGYPEYQGGTVDFYQGYKHLVVIAMQFLRKQGLQGPARVFGALSWEPIASINAGFDIWNGKVAHFDKYGMNPTVLTDSEKLQAPTLLLHGRDGSQGMFTALGAYFKKNQMGPLFSVNLADGELTEEDFDVVDQKIKEISALYGEEVKINIIGYSRGAELALYMALPKDNWWIEEGGKCYLSPATRWRTEIGKVIRIGSMTLLSEWKMLSEEMKESIYEIRGKDDIHMPEPSYALNQYEVDGVGHVGLVSSSDVFDKLKVILDNSST
;
A
#
# COMPACT_ATOMS: atom_id res chain seq x y z
N MET A 1 -19.63 0.44 -30.41
CA MET A 1 -18.35 0.63 -29.71
C MET A 1 -18.05 -0.68 -29.01
N THR A 2 -16.99 -1.35 -29.42
CA THR A 2 -16.57 -2.66 -28.93
C THR A 2 -15.99 -2.51 -27.53
N GLU A 3 -16.65 -3.12 -26.55
CA GLU A 3 -16.15 -3.24 -25.17
C GLU A 3 -14.79 -3.94 -25.19
N CYS A 4 -13.75 -3.24 -24.75
CA CYS A 4 -12.47 -3.86 -24.43
C CYS A 4 -12.61 -4.49 -23.05
N VAL A 5 -13.25 -5.66 -22.99
CA VAL A 5 -13.21 -6.54 -21.82
C VAL A 5 -11.74 -6.94 -21.66
N ARG A 6 -11.10 -6.49 -20.56
CA ARG A 6 -9.83 -7.11 -20.15
C ARG A 6 -10.16 -8.56 -19.81
N GLU A 7 -9.95 -9.46 -20.77
CA GLU A 7 -9.90 -10.88 -20.49
C GLU A 7 -8.88 -11.12 -19.37
N ALA A 8 -9.13 -12.14 -18.54
CA ALA A 8 -8.16 -12.60 -17.57
C ALA A 8 -6.83 -12.75 -18.29
N THR A 9 -5.83 -11.93 -17.93
CA THR A 9 -4.50 -12.02 -18.53
C THR A 9 -4.02 -13.43 -18.31
N GLY A 10 -4.07 -14.26 -19.35
CA GLY A 10 -3.46 -15.56 -19.36
C GLY A 10 -2.00 -15.32 -19.04
N PHE A 11 -1.58 -15.71 -17.85
CA PHE A 11 -0.18 -15.65 -17.45
C PHE A 11 0.55 -16.66 -18.34
N SER A 12 1.08 -16.20 -19.47
CA SER A 12 1.60 -17.05 -20.55
C SER A 12 3.13 -17.15 -20.57
N GLY A 13 3.79 -16.88 -19.44
CA GLY A 13 5.25 -16.88 -19.39
C GLY A 13 5.76 -17.51 -18.10
N TYR A 14 5.86 -18.84 -18.06
CA TYR A 14 6.86 -19.47 -17.21
C TYR A 14 8.12 -19.66 -18.05
N PRO A 15 9.31 -19.38 -17.53
CA PRO A 15 10.53 -19.74 -18.22
C PRO A 15 10.56 -21.26 -18.37
N GLU A 16 10.75 -21.74 -19.60
CA GLU A 16 11.04 -23.15 -19.84
C GLU A 16 12.40 -23.48 -19.22
N TYR A 17 12.40 -24.12 -18.06
CA TYR A 17 13.63 -24.53 -17.40
C TYR A 17 14.02 -25.94 -17.84
N GLN A 18 15.04 -26.03 -18.69
CA GLN A 18 15.65 -27.30 -19.07
C GLN A 18 16.49 -27.85 -17.91
N GLY A 19 15.99 -28.87 -17.19
CA GLY A 19 16.76 -29.58 -16.17
C GLY A 19 16.12 -30.91 -15.76
N GLY A 20 16.80 -32.02 -16.03
CA GLY A 20 16.32 -33.40 -15.87
C GLY A 20 16.37 -34.00 -14.46
N THR A 21 16.10 -33.21 -13.41
CA THR A 21 16.01 -33.69 -12.02
C THR A 21 14.74 -33.15 -11.39
N VAL A 22 14.01 -34.01 -10.66
CA VAL A 22 12.81 -33.60 -9.91
C VAL A 22 13.22 -32.60 -8.84
N ASP A 23 13.10 -31.32 -9.18
CA ASP A 23 13.38 -30.23 -8.28
C ASP A 23 12.22 -30.13 -7.29
N PHE A 24 12.48 -30.44 -6.01
CA PHE A 24 11.49 -30.30 -4.93
C PHE A 24 10.85 -28.90 -4.91
N TYR A 25 11.61 -27.89 -5.32
CA TYR A 25 11.13 -26.52 -5.44
C TYR A 25 10.14 -26.35 -6.61
N GLN A 26 10.34 -27.05 -7.73
CA GLN A 26 9.35 -27.11 -8.82
C GLN A 26 8.06 -27.82 -8.38
N GLY A 27 8.18 -28.90 -7.60
CA GLY A 27 7.03 -29.61 -7.03
C GLY A 27 6.21 -28.72 -6.08
N TYR A 28 6.90 -27.97 -5.20
CA TYR A 28 6.27 -26.99 -4.32
C TYR A 28 5.55 -25.89 -5.11
N LYS A 29 6.22 -25.26 -6.08
CA LYS A 29 5.62 -24.21 -6.92
C LYS A 29 4.38 -24.73 -7.67
N HIS A 30 4.43 -25.93 -8.24
CA HIS A 30 3.28 -26.55 -8.88
C HIS A 30 2.10 -26.73 -7.91
N LEU A 31 2.35 -27.25 -6.70
CA LEU A 31 1.31 -27.45 -5.70
C LEU A 31 0.67 -26.13 -5.27
N VAL A 32 1.49 -25.10 -5.07
CA VAL A 32 1.03 -23.75 -4.75
C VAL A 32 0.18 -23.15 -5.87
N VAL A 33 0.59 -23.32 -7.15
CA VAL A 33 -0.19 -22.86 -8.31
C VAL A 33 -1.52 -23.60 -8.43
N ILE A 34 -1.55 -24.92 -8.23
CA ILE A 34 -2.77 -25.73 -8.23
C ILE A 34 -3.73 -25.25 -7.14
N ALA A 35 -3.22 -25.04 -5.91
CA ALA A 35 -4.01 -24.51 -4.80
C ALA A 35 -4.55 -23.11 -5.11
N MET A 36 -3.72 -22.20 -5.63
CA MET A 36 -4.13 -20.87 -6.08
C MET A 36 -5.26 -20.94 -7.11
N GLN A 37 -5.11 -21.75 -8.16
CA GLN A 37 -6.13 -21.88 -9.20
C GLN A 37 -7.43 -22.46 -8.67
N PHE A 38 -7.35 -23.45 -7.77
CA PHE A 38 -8.52 -23.99 -7.08
C PHE A 38 -9.25 -22.91 -6.27
N LEU A 39 -8.53 -22.13 -5.47
CA LEU A 39 -9.11 -21.05 -4.66
C LEU A 39 -9.77 -19.97 -5.53
N ARG A 40 -9.14 -19.58 -6.65
CA ARG A 40 -9.76 -18.64 -7.62
C ARG A 40 -11.07 -19.18 -8.19
N LYS A 41 -11.12 -20.47 -8.55
CA LYS A 41 -12.33 -21.12 -9.07
C LYS A 41 -13.46 -21.16 -8.02
N GLN A 42 -13.14 -21.15 -6.74
CA GLN A 42 -14.11 -21.06 -5.64
C GLN A 42 -14.48 -19.61 -5.27
N GLY A 43 -14.00 -18.60 -5.99
CA GLY A 43 -14.23 -17.19 -5.66
C GLY A 43 -13.39 -16.66 -4.48
N LEU A 44 -12.47 -17.46 -3.95
CA LEU A 44 -11.61 -17.11 -2.81
C LEU A 44 -10.35 -16.36 -3.27
N GLN A 45 -10.54 -15.14 -3.78
CA GLN A 45 -9.47 -14.34 -4.39
C GLN A 45 -8.35 -13.95 -3.41
N GLY A 46 -8.70 -13.54 -2.18
CA GLY A 46 -7.73 -13.20 -1.13
C GLY A 46 -6.80 -14.38 -0.81
N PRO A 47 -7.33 -15.56 -0.42
CA PRO A 47 -6.53 -16.76 -0.25
C PRO A 47 -5.69 -17.13 -1.48
N ALA A 48 -6.25 -17.03 -2.69
CA ALA A 48 -5.51 -17.33 -3.91
C ALA A 48 -4.27 -16.44 -4.10
N ARG A 49 -4.34 -15.15 -3.78
CA ARG A 49 -3.19 -14.23 -3.87
C ARG A 49 -2.11 -14.57 -2.84
N VAL A 50 -2.51 -14.93 -1.61
CA VAL A 50 -1.57 -15.42 -0.59
C VAL A 50 -0.83 -16.64 -1.10
N PHE A 51 -1.53 -17.61 -1.72
CA PHE A 51 -0.87 -18.74 -2.37
C PHE A 51 0.01 -18.33 -3.55
N GLY A 52 -0.40 -17.39 -4.40
CA GLY A 52 0.49 -16.84 -5.43
C GLY A 52 1.80 -16.30 -4.84
N ALA A 53 1.71 -15.49 -3.79
CA ALA A 53 2.86 -14.95 -3.08
C ALA A 53 3.70 -16.04 -2.38
N LEU A 54 3.07 -17.10 -1.85
CA LEU A 54 3.78 -18.26 -1.26
C LEU A 54 4.75 -18.94 -2.23
N SER A 55 4.54 -18.83 -3.54
CA SER A 55 5.42 -19.43 -4.55
C SER A 55 6.76 -18.68 -4.71
N TRP A 56 6.82 -17.42 -4.28
CA TRP A 56 7.97 -16.52 -4.40
C TRP A 56 8.51 -16.09 -3.03
N GLU A 57 7.63 -15.73 -2.10
CA GLU A 57 7.94 -15.20 -0.76
C GLU A 57 7.22 -16.00 0.35
N PRO A 58 7.55 -17.29 0.57
CA PRO A 58 6.76 -18.18 1.43
C PRO A 58 6.65 -17.69 2.89
N ILE A 59 7.77 -17.29 3.50
CA ILE A 59 7.79 -16.85 4.90
C ILE A 59 7.03 -15.53 5.07
N ALA A 60 7.30 -14.53 4.20
CA ALA A 60 6.62 -13.25 4.25
C ALA A 60 5.10 -13.40 4.03
N SER A 61 4.69 -14.28 3.11
CA SER A 61 3.28 -14.52 2.79
C SER A 61 2.52 -15.19 3.94
N ILE A 62 3.13 -16.14 4.66
CA ILE A 62 2.52 -16.77 5.84
C ILE A 62 2.30 -15.73 6.94
N ASN A 63 3.34 -14.95 7.24
CA ASN A 63 3.26 -13.92 8.27
C ASN A 63 2.22 -12.85 7.91
N ALA A 64 2.24 -12.37 6.66
CA ALA A 64 1.26 -11.41 6.15
C ALA A 64 -0.18 -11.95 6.25
N GLY A 65 -0.43 -13.21 5.89
CA GLY A 65 -1.75 -13.82 6.03
C GLY A 65 -2.26 -13.87 7.48
N PHE A 66 -1.38 -14.27 8.41
CA PHE A 66 -1.70 -14.28 9.84
C PHE A 66 -1.97 -12.88 10.38
N ASP A 67 -1.15 -11.91 9.99
CA ASP A 67 -1.30 -10.52 10.41
C ASP A 67 -2.55 -9.87 9.82
N ILE A 68 -2.87 -10.12 8.54
CA ILE A 68 -4.11 -9.65 7.91
C ILE A 68 -5.32 -10.13 8.72
N TRP A 69 -5.38 -11.43 9.03
CA TRP A 69 -6.48 -12.02 9.79
C TRP A 69 -6.64 -11.35 11.15
N ASN A 70 -5.55 -11.20 11.90
CA ASN A 70 -5.57 -10.57 13.22
C ASN A 70 -5.84 -9.07 13.17
N GLY A 71 -5.60 -8.42 12.04
CA GLY A 71 -5.86 -6.99 11.83
C GLY A 71 -7.30 -6.66 11.47
N LYS A 72 -8.14 -7.64 11.09
CA LYS A 72 -9.58 -7.47 10.79
C LYS A 72 -10.44 -7.31 12.06
N VAL A 73 -9.93 -6.56 13.03
CA VAL A 73 -10.60 -6.20 14.29
C VAL A 73 -10.97 -4.72 14.28
N ALA A 74 -12.03 -4.36 15.02
CA ALA A 74 -12.51 -2.98 15.10
C ALA A 74 -11.53 -2.05 15.83
N HIS A 75 -10.82 -2.56 16.83
CA HIS A 75 -9.81 -1.82 17.59
C HIS A 75 -8.45 -2.51 17.45
N PHE A 76 -7.43 -1.76 17.07
CA PHE A 76 -6.09 -2.26 16.81
C PHE A 76 -5.04 -1.30 17.37
N ASP A 77 -4.40 -1.74 18.45
CA ASP A 77 -3.46 -0.98 19.27
C ASP A 77 -2.04 -1.58 19.27
N LYS A 78 -1.76 -2.52 18.36
CA LYS A 78 -0.46 -3.18 18.28
C LYS A 78 0.65 -2.13 18.11
N TYR A 79 1.64 -2.21 18.99
CA TYR A 79 2.77 -1.28 19.03
C TYR A 79 2.38 0.20 19.17
N GLY A 80 1.21 0.51 19.73
CA GLY A 80 0.75 1.89 19.93
C GLY A 80 0.17 2.53 18.67
N MET A 81 -0.16 1.74 17.64
CA MET A 81 -0.92 2.22 16.49
C MET A 81 -2.33 2.65 16.90
N ASN A 82 -2.90 3.61 16.18
CA ASN A 82 -4.21 4.21 16.44
C ASN A 82 -4.38 4.75 17.88
N PRO A 83 -3.44 5.57 18.37
CA PRO A 83 -3.58 6.15 19.70
C PRO A 83 -4.82 7.03 19.77
N THR A 84 -5.58 6.91 20.86
CA THR A 84 -6.74 7.78 21.13
C THR A 84 -6.36 9.02 21.95
N VAL A 85 -5.13 9.07 22.46
CA VAL A 85 -4.54 10.19 23.20
C VAL A 85 -3.06 10.24 22.84
N LEU A 86 -2.51 11.45 22.67
CA LEU A 86 -1.10 11.67 22.36
C LEU A 86 -0.37 12.27 23.55
N THR A 87 0.84 11.78 23.79
CA THR A 87 1.82 12.42 24.70
C THR A 87 2.33 13.74 24.10
N ASP A 88 2.89 14.60 24.94
CA ASP A 88 3.45 15.88 24.48
C ASP A 88 4.60 15.68 23.48
N SER A 89 5.40 14.63 23.62
CA SER A 89 6.45 14.27 22.66
C SER A 89 5.88 13.83 21.31
N GLU A 90 4.78 13.09 21.30
CA GLU A 90 4.13 12.61 20.07
C GLU A 90 3.46 13.76 19.29
N LYS A 91 2.94 14.77 19.99
CA LYS A 91 2.38 15.99 19.37
C LYS A 91 3.41 16.81 18.60
N LEU A 92 4.70 16.67 18.92
CA LEU A 92 5.80 17.33 18.21
C LEU A 92 6.18 16.62 16.90
N GLN A 93 5.65 15.42 16.65
CA GLN A 93 5.96 14.62 15.48
C GLN A 93 4.75 14.57 14.55
N ALA A 94 4.99 14.69 13.23
CA ALA A 94 3.93 14.59 12.23
C ALA A 94 3.29 13.20 12.25
N PRO A 95 1.95 13.10 12.33
CA PRO A 95 1.27 11.80 12.31
C PRO A 95 1.39 11.16 10.93
N THR A 96 1.34 9.83 10.92
CA THR A 96 1.39 9.04 9.69
C THR A 96 0.20 8.10 9.60
N LEU A 97 -0.58 8.20 8.52
CA LEU A 97 -1.73 7.36 8.22
C LEU A 97 -1.37 6.27 7.20
N LEU A 98 -1.63 5.02 7.56
CA LEU A 98 -1.32 3.83 6.78
C LEU A 98 -2.57 3.27 6.09
N LEU A 99 -2.49 3.07 4.76
CA LEU A 99 -3.58 2.55 3.92
C LEU A 99 -3.17 1.22 3.29
N HIS A 100 -3.89 0.14 3.62
CA HIS A 100 -3.55 -1.21 3.15
C HIS A 100 -3.99 -1.49 1.71
N GLY A 101 -3.42 -2.55 1.15
CA GLY A 101 -3.73 -3.04 -0.19
C GLY A 101 -5.07 -3.77 -0.26
N ARG A 102 -5.40 -4.25 -1.46
CA ARG A 102 -6.62 -5.02 -1.70
C ARG A 102 -6.63 -6.31 -0.86
N ASP A 103 -7.77 -6.59 -0.24
CA ASP A 103 -7.98 -7.76 0.65
C ASP A 103 -7.07 -7.79 1.89
N GLY A 104 -6.44 -6.65 2.20
CA GLY A 104 -5.56 -6.47 3.35
C GLY A 104 -6.31 -6.11 4.63
N SER A 105 -5.55 -5.70 5.63
CA SER A 105 -6.06 -5.04 6.82
C SER A 105 -4.93 -4.21 7.44
N GLN A 106 -5.25 -3.39 8.44
CA GLN A 106 -4.23 -2.70 9.24
C GLN A 106 -3.19 -3.63 9.88
N GLY A 107 -3.51 -4.92 10.04
CA GLY A 107 -2.58 -5.91 10.56
C GLY A 107 -1.32 -6.06 9.71
N MET A 108 -1.39 -5.80 8.40
CA MET A 108 -0.25 -5.81 7.49
C MET A 108 0.88 -4.88 7.92
N PHE A 109 0.56 -3.85 8.70
CA PHE A 109 1.52 -2.87 9.19
C PHE A 109 2.10 -3.21 10.55
N THR A 110 1.84 -4.40 11.09
CA THR A 110 2.34 -4.83 12.42
C THR A 110 3.88 -4.71 12.50
N ALA A 111 4.60 -5.15 11.47
CA ALA A 111 6.06 -5.04 11.41
C ALA A 111 6.54 -3.58 11.33
N LEU A 112 5.84 -2.75 10.54
CA LEU A 112 6.12 -1.32 10.44
C LEU A 112 5.85 -0.59 11.77
N GLY A 113 4.76 -0.94 12.46
CA GLY A 113 4.42 -0.41 13.78
C GLY A 113 5.49 -0.74 14.82
N ALA A 114 5.99 -1.97 14.82
CA ALA A 114 7.11 -2.37 15.68
C ALA A 114 8.37 -1.54 15.38
N TYR A 115 8.66 -1.29 14.09
CA TYR A 115 9.79 -0.48 13.66
C TYR A 115 9.65 0.99 14.10
N PHE A 116 8.50 1.62 13.90
CA PHE A 116 8.24 3.00 14.32
C PHE A 116 8.40 3.16 15.84
N LYS A 117 7.81 2.25 16.62
CA LYS A 117 7.94 2.25 18.08
C LYS A 117 9.39 2.10 18.52
N LYS A 118 10.15 1.18 17.92
CA LYS A 118 11.57 0.95 18.23
C LYS A 118 12.42 2.19 17.94
N ASN A 119 12.11 2.91 16.86
CA ASN A 119 12.86 4.08 16.41
C ASN A 119 12.28 5.42 16.90
N GLN A 120 11.28 5.39 17.79
CA GLN A 120 10.62 6.59 18.33
C GLN A 120 10.13 7.55 17.25
N MET A 121 9.60 6.98 16.16
CA MET A 121 9.00 7.74 15.07
C MET A 121 7.58 8.18 15.42
N GLY A 122 7.06 9.14 14.65
CA GLY A 122 5.76 9.76 14.85
C GLY A 122 4.59 8.79 15.06
N PRO A 123 3.48 9.25 15.66
CA PRO A 123 2.28 8.44 15.84
C PRO A 123 1.78 7.82 14.54
N LEU A 124 1.47 6.52 14.62
CA LEU A 124 0.95 5.74 13.50
C LEU A 124 -0.56 5.55 13.63
N PHE A 125 -1.26 5.79 12.53
CA PHE A 125 -2.68 5.55 12.37
C PHE A 125 -2.90 4.62 11.19
N SER A 126 -4.00 3.88 11.20
CA SER A 126 -4.42 3.00 10.14
C SER A 126 -5.94 2.93 10.08
N VAL A 127 -6.44 2.45 8.95
CA VAL A 127 -7.86 2.10 8.78
C VAL A 127 -7.99 0.72 8.17
N ASN A 128 -9.10 0.04 8.47
CA ASN A 128 -9.55 -1.09 7.68
C ASN A 128 -10.50 -0.58 6.60
N LEU A 129 -10.10 -0.75 5.35
CA LEU A 129 -10.86 -0.45 4.16
C LEU A 129 -11.64 -1.69 3.72
N ALA A 130 -12.68 -1.51 2.90
CA ALA A 130 -13.44 -2.62 2.37
C ALA A 130 -12.56 -3.52 1.48
N ASP A 131 -12.88 -4.82 1.40
CA ASP A 131 -12.25 -5.72 0.44
C ASP A 131 -12.73 -5.39 -0.99
N GLY A 132 -11.89 -5.56 -2.02
CA GLY A 132 -12.28 -5.33 -3.43
C GLY A 132 -11.71 -4.06 -4.12
N GLU A 133 -12.46 -3.49 -5.06
CA GLU A 133 -12.08 -2.27 -5.77
C GLU A 133 -12.33 -1.01 -4.91
N LEU A 134 -11.74 0.13 -5.28
CA LEU A 134 -11.97 1.38 -4.56
C LEU A 134 -13.40 1.88 -4.76
N THR A 135 -13.99 2.39 -3.69
CA THR A 135 -15.34 2.94 -3.64
C THR A 135 -15.34 4.28 -2.92
N GLU A 136 -16.39 5.08 -3.06
CA GLU A 136 -16.48 6.35 -2.32
C GLU A 136 -16.49 6.14 -0.80
N GLU A 137 -17.01 5.00 -0.32
CA GLU A 137 -16.99 4.64 1.09
C GLU A 137 -15.57 4.53 1.65
N ASP A 138 -14.59 4.06 0.86
CA ASP A 138 -13.20 4.01 1.27
C ASP A 138 -12.64 5.41 1.56
N PHE A 139 -13.05 6.41 0.77
CA PHE A 139 -12.63 7.80 0.95
C PHE A 139 -13.27 8.40 2.20
N ASP A 140 -14.56 8.14 2.43
CA ASP A 140 -15.26 8.59 3.63
C ASP A 140 -14.62 8.04 4.91
N VAL A 141 -14.22 6.76 4.89
CA VAL A 141 -13.50 6.12 6.02
C VAL A 141 -12.16 6.80 6.29
N VAL A 142 -11.39 7.10 5.24
CA VAL A 142 -10.10 7.79 5.39
C VAL A 142 -10.29 9.24 5.85
N ASP A 143 -11.27 9.96 5.29
CA ASP A 143 -11.58 11.34 5.71
C ASP A 143 -12.02 11.41 7.17
N GLN A 144 -12.81 10.44 7.62
CA GLN A 144 -13.17 10.32 9.03
C GLN A 144 -11.92 10.10 9.89
N LYS A 145 -10.98 9.26 9.47
CA LYS A 145 -9.72 9.06 10.19
C LYS A 145 -8.84 10.32 10.21
N ILE A 146 -8.77 11.06 9.09
CA ILE A 146 -8.05 12.34 9.03
C ILE A 146 -8.63 13.32 10.04
N LYS A 147 -9.96 13.46 10.12
CA LYS A 147 -10.62 14.32 11.12
C LYS A 147 -10.32 13.89 12.55
N GLU A 148 -10.31 12.59 12.82
CA GLU A 148 -9.92 12.06 14.14
C GLU A 148 -8.48 12.44 14.50
N ILE A 149 -7.54 12.30 13.56
CA ILE A 149 -6.14 12.70 13.75
C ILE A 149 -6.04 14.21 14.01
N SER A 150 -6.70 15.03 13.18
CA SER A 150 -6.73 16.49 13.36
C SER A 150 -7.31 16.89 14.71
N ALA A 151 -8.31 16.18 15.24
CA ALA A 151 -8.85 16.46 16.58
C ALA A 151 -7.83 16.18 17.71
N LEU A 152 -6.88 15.26 17.53
CA LEU A 152 -5.84 14.96 18.51
C LEU A 152 -4.70 15.99 18.54
N TYR A 153 -4.43 16.65 17.40
CA TYR A 153 -3.34 17.61 17.23
C TYR A 153 -3.79 19.08 17.23
N GLY A 154 -4.94 19.38 16.65
CA GLY A 154 -5.40 20.72 16.26
C GLY A 154 -5.52 20.88 14.73
N GLU A 155 -6.00 22.05 14.28
CA GLU A 155 -6.35 22.30 12.86
C GLU A 155 -5.13 22.39 11.91
N GLU A 156 -3.91 22.61 12.42
CA GLU A 156 -2.73 22.88 11.58
C GLU A 156 -1.82 21.65 11.34
N VAL A 157 -2.29 20.44 11.65
CA VAL A 157 -1.46 19.23 11.51
C VAL A 157 -1.25 18.82 10.05
N LYS A 158 0.00 18.50 9.70
CA LYS A 158 0.36 17.85 8.44
C LYS A 158 0.45 16.34 8.63
N ILE A 159 -0.44 15.59 7.98
CA ILE A 159 -0.52 14.14 8.04
C ILE A 159 0.22 13.55 6.85
N ASN A 160 1.21 12.70 7.12
CA ASN A 160 1.84 11.89 6.07
C ASN A 160 0.95 10.69 5.76
N ILE A 161 0.75 10.37 4.48
CA ILE A 161 0.00 9.18 4.07
C ILE A 161 0.96 8.17 3.45
N ILE A 162 0.96 6.94 3.98
CA ILE A 162 1.67 5.80 3.39
C ILE A 162 0.63 4.81 2.91
N GLY A 163 0.62 4.57 1.60
CA GLY A 163 -0.25 3.56 1.00
C GLY A 163 0.54 2.36 0.49
N TYR A 164 -0.05 1.16 0.61
CA TYR A 164 0.48 -0.08 0.04
C TYR A 164 -0.44 -0.62 -1.04
N SER A 165 0.09 -0.95 -2.23
CA SER A 165 -0.66 -1.55 -3.34
C SER A 165 -1.91 -0.70 -3.69
N ARG A 166 -3.13 -1.24 -3.59
CA ARG A 166 -4.39 -0.44 -3.70
C ARG A 166 -4.42 0.78 -2.77
N GLY A 167 -3.89 0.67 -1.55
CA GLY A 167 -3.81 1.79 -0.61
C GLY A 167 -2.89 2.91 -1.08
N ALA A 168 -1.88 2.60 -1.92
CA ALA A 168 -1.01 3.60 -2.55
C ALA A 168 -1.72 4.39 -3.65
N GLU A 169 -2.64 3.74 -4.38
CA GLU A 169 -3.56 4.43 -5.27
C GLU A 169 -4.42 5.40 -4.46
N LEU A 170 -5.16 4.90 -3.46
CA LEU A 170 -6.00 5.72 -2.58
C LEU A 170 -5.24 6.89 -1.94
N ALA A 171 -4.00 6.68 -1.50
CA ALA A 171 -3.17 7.73 -0.92
C ALA A 171 -2.97 8.93 -1.85
N LEU A 172 -2.78 8.71 -3.15
CA LEU A 172 -2.66 9.79 -4.14
C LEU A 172 -3.99 10.52 -4.36
N TYR A 173 -5.14 9.85 -4.25
CA TYR A 173 -6.42 10.53 -4.42
C TYR A 173 -6.84 11.29 -3.15
N MET A 174 -6.62 10.71 -1.98
CA MET A 174 -6.94 11.31 -0.66
C MET A 174 -6.19 12.60 -0.39
N ALA A 175 -5.02 12.72 -0.99
CA ALA A 175 -4.16 13.88 -1.07
C ALA A 175 -4.75 15.12 -1.75
N LEU A 176 -5.69 14.89 -2.66
CA LEU A 176 -6.22 15.90 -3.56
C LEU A 176 -7.61 16.35 -3.08
N PRO A 177 -8.00 17.60 -3.36
CA PRO A 177 -9.38 18.04 -3.20
C PRO A 177 -10.37 17.11 -3.95
N LYS A 178 -11.58 16.91 -3.39
CA LYS A 178 -12.59 16.00 -3.96
C LYS A 178 -13.01 16.35 -5.39
N ASP A 179 -12.91 17.61 -5.80
CA ASP A 179 -13.16 18.07 -7.16
C ASP A 179 -12.08 17.66 -8.18
N ASN A 180 -10.95 17.13 -7.71
CA ASN A 180 -9.85 16.69 -8.56
C ASN A 180 -9.88 15.22 -8.95
N TRP A 181 -10.84 14.45 -8.45
CA TRP A 181 -10.93 13.03 -8.76
C TRP A 181 -12.37 12.51 -8.75
N TRP A 182 -12.58 11.41 -9.46
CA TRP A 182 -13.84 10.68 -9.44
C TRP A 182 -13.58 9.18 -9.59
N ILE A 183 -14.57 8.38 -9.21
CA ILE A 183 -14.55 6.92 -9.34
C ILE A 183 -15.65 6.53 -10.33
N GLU A 184 -15.29 5.75 -11.34
CA GLU A 184 -16.27 5.18 -12.28
C GLU A 184 -16.82 3.85 -11.75
N GLU A 185 -17.92 3.40 -12.37
CA GLU A 185 -18.45 2.06 -12.14
C GLU A 185 -17.37 0.99 -12.37
N GLY A 186 -17.19 0.09 -11.39
CA GLY A 186 -16.10 -0.87 -11.38
C GLY A 186 -14.84 -0.40 -10.64
N GLY A 187 -14.89 0.75 -9.95
CA GLY A 187 -13.89 1.18 -8.97
C GLY A 187 -12.59 1.74 -9.56
N LYS A 188 -12.63 2.17 -10.82
CA LYS A 188 -11.50 2.87 -11.45
C LYS A 188 -11.51 4.33 -11.05
N CYS A 189 -10.38 4.78 -10.51
CA CYS A 189 -10.18 6.18 -10.14
C CYS A 189 -9.55 6.97 -11.31
N TYR A 190 -9.94 8.24 -11.40
CA TYR A 190 -9.44 9.15 -12.43
C TYR A 190 -9.11 10.51 -11.81
N LEU A 191 -8.14 11.20 -12.41
CA LEU A 191 -7.70 12.53 -11.99
C LEU A 191 -8.08 13.59 -13.03
N SER A 192 -8.50 14.75 -12.52
CA SER A 192 -8.48 16.01 -13.25
C SER A 192 -7.23 16.82 -12.85
N PRO A 193 -6.81 17.81 -13.67
CA PRO A 193 -5.65 18.64 -13.33
C PRO A 193 -5.77 19.28 -11.95
N ALA A 194 -4.78 19.04 -11.10
CA ALA A 194 -4.71 19.53 -9.74
C ALA A 194 -3.49 20.46 -9.57
N THR A 195 -3.73 21.60 -8.92
CA THR A 195 -2.69 22.61 -8.66
C THR A 195 -2.29 22.69 -7.19
N ARG A 196 -3.01 21.99 -6.31
CA ARG A 196 -2.79 22.04 -4.85
C ARG A 196 -3.09 20.70 -4.20
N TRP A 197 -2.38 20.43 -3.10
CA TRP A 197 -2.75 19.43 -2.11
C TRP A 197 -3.89 19.91 -1.22
N ARG A 198 -4.54 18.96 -0.55
CA ARG A 198 -5.26 19.26 0.69
C ARG A 198 -4.30 19.79 1.74
N THR A 199 -4.73 20.80 2.47
CA THR A 199 -3.90 21.57 3.40
C THR A 199 -3.39 20.75 4.58
N GLU A 200 -4.11 19.71 4.98
CA GLU A 200 -3.79 18.82 6.08
C GLU A 200 -2.85 17.68 5.67
N ILE A 201 -2.53 17.52 4.38
CA ILE A 201 -1.65 16.46 3.90
C ILE A 201 -0.22 16.98 3.74
N GLY A 202 0.73 16.21 4.26
CA GLY A 202 2.17 16.48 4.17
C GLY A 202 2.79 15.75 2.99
N LYS A 203 3.24 14.51 3.22
CA LYS A 203 3.87 13.66 2.21
C LYS A 203 2.94 12.52 1.80
N VAL A 204 3.05 12.09 0.54
CA VAL A 204 2.46 10.83 0.08
C VAL A 204 3.56 9.86 -0.30
N ILE A 205 3.51 8.69 0.34
CA ILE A 205 4.48 7.62 0.12
C ILE A 205 3.72 6.41 -0.40
N ARG A 206 4.03 6.01 -1.63
CA ARG A 206 3.39 4.91 -2.33
C ARG A 206 4.31 3.68 -2.34
N ILE A 207 3.86 2.58 -1.76
CA ILE A 207 4.62 1.32 -1.70
C ILE A 207 3.95 0.29 -2.60
N GLY A 208 4.69 -0.25 -3.57
CA GLY A 208 4.18 -1.32 -4.44
C GLY A 208 3.03 -0.91 -5.37
N SER A 209 2.84 0.39 -5.63
CA SER A 209 1.97 0.91 -6.69
C SER A 209 2.46 2.28 -7.14
N MET A 210 2.89 2.39 -8.40
CA MET A 210 3.53 3.58 -8.96
C MET A 210 2.48 4.53 -9.54
N THR A 211 2.80 5.82 -9.61
CA THR A 211 1.98 6.84 -10.26
C THR A 211 1.99 6.63 -11.76
N LEU A 212 0.81 6.49 -12.36
CA LEU A 212 0.65 6.30 -13.79
C LEU A 212 1.08 7.57 -14.55
N LEU A 213 1.55 7.43 -15.79
CA LEU A 213 1.89 8.60 -16.61
C LEU A 213 0.70 9.56 -16.80
N SER A 214 -0.51 9.01 -16.91
CA SER A 214 -1.74 9.81 -16.99
C SER A 214 -1.99 10.60 -15.72
N GLU A 215 -1.76 10.00 -14.55
CA GLU A 215 -1.90 10.67 -13.26
C GLU A 215 -0.81 11.73 -13.09
N TRP A 216 0.44 11.39 -13.38
CA TRP A 216 1.60 12.27 -13.26
C TRP A 216 1.45 13.58 -14.03
N LYS A 217 0.83 13.51 -15.22
CA LYS A 217 0.55 14.68 -16.07
C LYS A 217 -0.51 15.62 -15.47
N MET A 218 -1.32 15.16 -14.53
CA MET A 218 -2.37 15.95 -13.88
C MET A 218 -1.87 16.71 -12.64
N LEU A 219 -0.64 16.46 -12.19
CA LEU A 219 -0.09 17.04 -10.97
C LEU A 219 0.83 18.23 -11.27
N SER A 220 0.86 19.23 -10.38
CA SER A 220 1.84 20.32 -10.42
C SER A 220 3.23 19.84 -10.01
N GLU A 221 4.29 20.61 -10.33
CA GLU A 221 5.67 20.24 -9.97
C GLU A 221 5.90 20.17 -8.44
N GLU A 222 5.35 21.11 -7.68
CA GLU A 222 5.39 21.08 -6.22
C GLU A 222 4.77 19.79 -5.66
N MET A 223 3.69 19.33 -6.29
CA MET A 223 3.03 18.09 -5.86
C MET A 223 3.87 16.86 -6.14
N LYS A 224 4.53 16.84 -7.30
CA LYS A 224 5.44 15.77 -7.72
C LYS A 224 6.64 15.62 -6.79
N GLU A 225 7.14 16.72 -6.23
CA GLU A 225 8.24 16.71 -5.25
C GLU A 225 7.83 16.08 -3.90
N SER A 226 6.53 16.10 -3.58
CA SER A 226 5.98 15.56 -2.33
C SER A 226 5.52 14.09 -2.42
N ILE A 227 5.69 13.48 -3.61
CA ILE A 227 5.37 12.07 -3.86
C ILE A 227 6.65 11.25 -3.82
N TYR A 228 6.62 10.19 -3.01
CA TYR A 228 7.69 9.22 -2.88
C TYR A 228 7.18 7.84 -3.28
N GLU A 229 7.98 7.08 -4.01
CA GLU A 229 7.62 5.75 -4.47
C GLU A 229 8.66 4.73 -4.05
N ILE A 230 8.22 3.62 -3.46
CA ILE A 230 9.08 2.50 -3.08
C ILE A 230 8.56 1.24 -3.78
N ARG A 231 9.44 0.57 -4.53
CA ARG A 231 9.13 -0.69 -5.23
C ARG A 231 10.16 -1.77 -4.96
N GLY A 232 9.73 -3.03 -5.05
CA GLY A 232 10.61 -4.18 -5.04
C GLY A 232 11.05 -4.50 -6.46
N LYS A 233 12.34 -4.80 -6.69
CA LYS A 233 12.80 -5.21 -8.04
C LYS A 233 12.20 -6.54 -8.49
N ASP A 234 11.84 -7.39 -7.53
CA ASP A 234 11.22 -8.69 -7.78
C ASP A 234 9.68 -8.63 -7.65
N ASP A 235 9.10 -7.43 -7.63
CA ASP A 235 7.65 -7.23 -7.60
C ASP A 235 7.03 -7.46 -8.99
N ILE A 236 6.54 -8.68 -9.20
CA ILE A 236 5.89 -9.08 -10.45
C ILE A 236 4.51 -8.45 -10.68
N HIS A 237 3.93 -7.78 -9.67
CA HIS A 237 2.64 -7.10 -9.81
C HIS A 237 2.77 -5.70 -10.41
N MET A 238 3.99 -5.16 -10.49
CA MET A 238 4.26 -3.79 -10.91
C MET A 238 5.23 -3.72 -12.11
N PRO A 239 4.77 -4.07 -13.33
CA PRO A 239 5.60 -4.00 -14.52
C PRO A 239 5.79 -2.56 -15.04
N GLU A 240 5.02 -1.61 -14.53
CA GLU A 240 4.99 -0.25 -15.07
C GLU A 240 6.17 0.60 -14.57
N PRO A 241 6.73 1.47 -15.44
CA PRO A 241 7.76 2.40 -15.02
C PRO A 241 7.18 3.44 -14.05
N SER A 242 7.96 3.79 -13.03
CA SER A 242 7.68 4.97 -12.21
C SER A 242 8.07 6.24 -12.96
N TYR A 243 7.31 7.31 -12.74
CA TYR A 243 7.62 8.66 -13.22
C TYR A 243 7.96 9.61 -12.07
N ALA A 244 7.94 9.12 -10.82
CA ALA A 244 8.21 9.93 -9.66
C ALA A 244 9.67 10.35 -9.58
N LEU A 245 9.90 11.61 -9.20
CA LEU A 245 11.25 12.13 -8.96
C LEU A 245 11.92 11.40 -7.79
N ASN A 246 11.14 11.05 -6.76
CA ASN A 246 11.63 10.39 -5.56
C ASN A 246 11.29 8.89 -5.57
N GLN A 247 11.91 8.14 -6.47
CA GLN A 247 11.73 6.70 -6.57
C GLN A 247 12.85 5.93 -5.86
N TYR A 248 12.50 4.85 -5.19
CA TYR A 248 13.44 3.93 -4.54
C TYR A 248 13.11 2.48 -4.86
N GLU A 249 14.16 1.71 -5.13
CA GLU A 249 14.05 0.29 -5.44
C GLU A 249 14.74 -0.53 -4.35
N VAL A 250 14.09 -1.63 -3.96
CA VAL A 250 14.61 -2.58 -2.98
C VAL A 250 14.87 -3.92 -3.67
N ASP A 251 16.09 -4.43 -3.50
CA ASP A 251 16.54 -5.71 -4.06
C ASP A 251 16.03 -6.89 -3.23
N GLY A 252 15.70 -8.02 -3.89
CA GLY A 252 15.35 -9.26 -3.20
C GLY A 252 13.98 -9.25 -2.50
N VAL A 253 13.13 -8.26 -2.81
CA VAL A 253 11.82 -8.07 -2.17
C VAL A 253 10.74 -8.10 -3.24
N GLY A 254 9.78 -9.01 -3.06
CA GLY A 254 8.56 -9.07 -3.88
C GLY A 254 7.44 -8.21 -3.29
N HIS A 255 6.26 -8.28 -3.89
CA HIS A 255 5.14 -7.39 -3.55
C HIS A 255 4.74 -7.46 -2.07
N VAL A 256 4.70 -8.66 -1.49
CA VAL A 256 4.25 -8.85 -0.10
C VAL A 256 5.38 -8.52 0.87
N GLY A 257 6.63 -8.82 0.50
CA GLY A 257 7.79 -8.49 1.31
C GLY A 257 7.95 -7.00 1.61
N LEU A 258 7.43 -6.11 0.74
CA LEU A 258 7.53 -4.65 0.89
C LEU A 258 7.01 -4.12 2.24
N VAL A 259 5.95 -4.70 2.80
CA VAL A 259 5.39 -4.24 4.10
C VAL A 259 6.09 -4.84 5.32
N SER A 260 7.15 -5.63 5.11
CA SER A 260 7.92 -6.32 6.16
C SER A 260 9.44 -6.14 6.02
N SER A 261 9.89 -5.39 5.02
CA SER A 261 11.31 -5.21 4.69
C SER A 261 11.94 -4.11 5.54
N SER A 262 13.06 -4.42 6.19
CA SER A 262 13.87 -3.43 6.91
C SER A 262 14.37 -2.32 6.00
N ASP A 263 14.72 -2.64 4.76
CA ASP A 263 15.25 -1.66 3.81
C ASP A 263 14.17 -0.66 3.39
N VAL A 264 12.92 -1.14 3.24
CA VAL A 264 11.76 -0.26 3.05
C VAL A 264 11.57 0.63 4.29
N PHE A 265 11.65 0.07 5.49
CA PHE A 265 11.43 0.82 6.74
C PHE A 265 12.50 1.87 7.01
N ASP A 266 13.77 1.53 6.81
CA ASP A 266 14.89 2.46 6.89
C ASP A 266 14.72 3.58 5.87
N LYS A 267 14.21 3.26 4.68
CA LYS A 267 13.94 4.28 3.68
C LYS A 267 12.78 5.20 4.06
N LEU A 268 11.70 4.65 4.60
CA LEU A 268 10.58 5.43 5.14
C LEU A 268 11.06 6.39 6.24
N LYS A 269 11.93 5.91 7.13
CA LYS A 269 12.54 6.76 8.17
C LYS A 269 13.29 7.93 7.56
N VAL A 270 14.14 7.72 6.56
CA VAL A 270 14.84 8.82 5.86
C VAL A 270 13.87 9.81 5.23
N ILE A 271 12.82 9.33 4.56
CA ILE A 271 11.82 10.20 3.92
C ILE A 271 11.10 11.06 4.97
N LEU A 272 10.71 10.46 6.09
CA LEU A 272 9.95 11.14 7.14
C LEU A 272 10.83 12.06 8.00
N ASP A 273 12.09 11.72 8.22
CA ASP A 273 13.05 12.54 8.99
C ASP A 273 13.51 13.78 8.22
N ASN A 274 13.56 13.74 6.88
CA ASN A 274 13.95 14.86 6.02
C ASN A 274 12.91 16.00 5.98
N SER A 275 12.11 16.16 7.02
CA SER A 275 11.12 17.22 7.18
C SER A 275 11.78 18.45 7.82
N SER A 276 12.65 19.11 7.05
CA SER A 276 13.29 20.37 7.43
C SER A 276 13.18 21.36 6.28
N THR A 277 11.96 21.79 5.97
CA THR A 277 11.60 23.09 5.35
C THR A 277 10.08 23.20 5.30
#